data_AF-A0A6P8V498-F1
#
_entry.id   AF-A0A6P8V498-F1
#
_cell.length_a   1.000
_cell.length_b   1.000
_cell.length_c   1.000
_cell.angle_alpha   90.00
_cell.angle_beta   90.00
_cell.angle_gamma   90.00
#
_symmetry.space_group_name_H-M   'P 1'
#
loop_
_entity.id
_entity.type
_entity.pdbx_description
1 polymer ?
#
loop_
_entity_poly.entity_id
_entity_poly.type
_entity_poly.pdbx_seq_one_letter_code
_entity_poly.pdbx_strand_id
1 'polypeptide(L)'
;MVFFKNGVSQGVAFENLFEGMYFPAISLYKSCTVSVNFGPNFKHPPKDLKYQPMSDMGWGAVTEHTLADMLYHVETDVDGRRSPPWEG
;
A
#
# COMPACT_ATOMS: atom_id res chain seq x y z
N MET A 1 0.14 -4.20 13.07
CA MET A 1 -0.22 -2.78 12.85
C MET A 1 0.28 -1.94 14.02
N VAL A 2 0.91 -0.78 13.77
CA VAL A 2 1.49 0.09 14.81
C VAL A 2 0.94 1.51 14.63
N PHE A 3 0.64 2.19 15.73
CA PHE A 3 0.20 3.59 15.71
C PHE A 3 1.31 4.54 16.21
N PHE A 4 1.33 5.75 15.66
CA PHE A 4 2.26 6.80 16.04
C PHE A 4 1.51 8.08 16.40
N LYS A 5 1.96 8.77 17.45
CA LYS A 5 1.52 10.11 17.79
C LYS A 5 2.72 11.05 17.69
N ASN A 6 2.72 11.94 16.69
CA ASN A 6 3.81 12.88 16.43
C ASN A 6 5.21 12.22 16.36
N GLY A 7 5.31 11.04 15.74
CA GLY A 7 6.56 10.27 15.61
C GLY A 7 6.88 9.35 16.78
N VAL A 8 6.13 9.39 17.88
CA VAL A 8 6.31 8.48 19.02
C VAL A 8 5.41 7.26 18.86
N SER A 9 6.00 6.07 18.85
CA SER A 9 5.25 4.81 18.81
C SER A 9 4.30 4.72 20.01
N GLN A 10 3.04 4.36 19.75
CA GLN A 10 2.02 4.10 20.77
C GLN A 10 1.90 2.60 21.08
N GLY A 11 2.84 1.78 20.58
CA GLY A 11 2.82 0.33 20.70
C GLY A 11 2.09 -0.36 19.54
N VAL A 12 2.05 -1.68 19.63
CA VAL A 12 1.39 -2.54 18.64
C VAL A 12 -0.12 -2.48 18.86
N ALA A 13 -0.85 -2.09 17.82
CA ALA A 13 -2.30 -1.99 17.86
C ALA A 13 -2.97 -3.34 17.60
N PHE A 14 -2.46 -4.07 16.61
CA PHE A 14 -2.97 -5.37 16.20
C PHE A 14 -1.82 -6.26 15.75
N GLU A 15 -1.87 -7.51 16.19
CA GLU A 15 -1.01 -8.61 15.76
C GLU A 15 -1.87 -9.65 15.05
N ASN A 16 -1.26 -10.49 14.20
CA ASN A 16 -1.96 -11.58 13.49
C ASN A 16 -3.15 -11.08 12.64
N LEU A 17 -2.88 -10.13 11.75
CA LEU A 17 -3.85 -9.72 10.73
C LEU A 17 -4.19 -10.90 9.81
N PHE A 18 -5.44 -10.96 9.36
CA PHE A 18 -5.84 -11.94 8.34
C PHE A 18 -5.13 -11.67 7.01
N GLU A 19 -5.05 -12.71 6.17
CA GLU A 19 -4.50 -12.56 4.83
C GLU A 19 -5.43 -11.73 3.94
N GLY A 20 -4.86 -10.81 3.16
CA GLY A 20 -5.59 -9.96 2.25
C GLY A 20 -4.92 -8.62 1.97
N MET A 21 -5.51 -7.87 1.05
CA MET A 21 -5.07 -6.53 0.71
C MET A 21 -5.72 -5.49 1.64
N TYR A 22 -4.90 -4.65 2.27
CA TYR A 22 -5.36 -3.62 3.19
C TYR A 22 -5.13 -2.22 2.62
N PHE A 23 -6.17 -1.40 2.66
CA PHE A 23 -6.13 0.00 2.22
C PHE A 23 -6.31 0.94 3.42
N PRO A 24 -5.66 2.11 3.42
CA PRO A 24 -5.89 3.11 4.45
C PRO A 24 -7.34 3.58 4.41
N ALA A 25 -8.03 3.54 5.55
CA ALA A 25 -9.43 3.94 5.67
C ALA A 25 -9.61 4.97 6.79
N ILE A 26 -10.56 5.89 6.59
CA ILE A 26 -10.93 6.89 7.58
C ILE A 26 -12.46 6.91 7.70
N SER A 27 -12.94 6.72 8.92
CA SER A 27 -14.33 6.94 9.29
C SER A 27 -14.46 8.22 10.10
N LEU A 28 -15.42 9.07 9.75
CA LEU A 28 -15.70 10.34 10.45
C LEU A 28 -17.01 10.24 11.21
N TYR A 29 -17.05 10.85 12.40
CA TYR A 29 -18.27 10.97 13.20
C TYR A 29 -18.57 12.44 13.46
N LYS A 30 -19.79 12.89 13.11
CA LYS A 30 -20.24 14.30 13.18
C LYS A 30 -19.33 15.23 12.35
N SER A 31 -19.19 16.48 12.78
CA SER A 31 -18.48 17.56 12.08
C SER A 31 -16.97 17.56 12.37
N CYS A 32 -16.27 16.49 12.00
CA CYS A 32 -14.81 16.41 12.09
C CYS A 32 -14.17 16.61 10.72
N THR A 33 -13.09 17.40 10.66
CA THR A 33 -12.27 17.57 9.47
C THR A 33 -10.89 16.97 9.73
N VAL A 34 -10.44 16.09 8.84
CA VAL A 34 -9.10 15.50 8.87
C VAL A 34 -8.46 15.62 7.50
N SER A 35 -7.14 15.62 7.47
CA SER A 35 -6.37 15.58 6.24
C SER A 35 -5.33 14.48 6.33
N VAL A 36 -5.14 13.78 5.23
CA VAL A 36 -4.22 12.64 5.15
C VAL A 36 -3.00 13.05 4.36
N ASN A 37 -1.83 12.63 4.84
CA ASN A 37 -0.57 12.76 4.13
C ASN A 37 -0.02 11.36 3.88
N PHE A 38 0.03 10.94 2.61
CA PHE A 38 0.54 9.64 2.19
C PHE A 38 2.05 9.62 1.97
N GLY A 39 2.74 10.72 2.23
CA GLY A 39 4.16 10.90 1.96
C GLY A 39 4.42 11.58 0.61
N PRO A 40 5.69 11.71 0.21
CA PRO A 40 6.90 11.25 0.93
C PRO A 40 7.29 12.17 2.10
N ASN A 41 6.77 13.40 2.14
CA ASN A 41 7.18 14.42 3.10
C ASN A 41 6.37 14.33 4.41
N PHE A 42 6.78 13.42 5.31
CA PHE A 42 6.19 13.31 6.64
C PHE A 42 6.76 14.34 7.61
N LYS A 43 5.89 14.91 8.46
CA LYS A 43 6.33 15.79 9.56
C LYS A 43 7.17 15.06 10.60
N HIS A 44 6.87 13.77 10.84
CA HIS A 44 7.55 12.92 11.81
C HIS A 44 7.75 11.51 11.24
N PRO A 45 8.76 11.30 10.37
CA PRO A 45 9.03 9.99 9.80
C PRO A 45 9.51 8.99 10.88
N PRO A 46 9.10 7.71 10.83
CA PRO A 46 9.66 6.65 11.67
C PRO A 46 11.17 6.53 11.49
N LYS A 47 11.93 6.38 12.58
CA LYS A 47 13.40 6.24 12.53
C LYS A 47 13.86 4.78 12.59
N ASP A 48 13.14 3.95 13.33
CA ASP A 48 13.59 2.61 13.70
C ASP A 48 12.94 1.50 12.85
N LEU A 49 12.27 1.88 11.75
CA LEU A 49 11.52 0.97 10.88
C LEU A 49 11.86 1.26 9.43
N LYS A 50 12.07 0.20 8.64
CA LYS A 50 12.03 0.29 7.18
C LYS A 50 10.58 0.40 6.76
N TYR A 51 10.25 1.42 5.97
CA TYR A 51 8.91 1.63 5.44
C TYR A 51 8.98 2.24 4.04
N GLN A 52 7.92 2.07 3.26
CA GLN A 52 7.70 2.81 2.02
C GLN A 52 6.50 3.74 2.20
N PRO A 53 6.57 5.00 1.73
CA PRO A 53 5.44 5.90 1.79
C PRO A 53 4.32 5.39 0.88
N MET A 54 3.08 5.64 1.27
CA MET A 54 1.91 5.20 0.49
C MET A 54 1.79 5.92 -0.86
N SER A 55 2.41 7.10 -1.00
CA SER A 55 2.57 7.78 -2.30
C SER A 55 3.26 6.89 -3.35
N ASP A 56 4.21 6.04 -2.93
CA ASP A 56 4.97 5.20 -3.85
C ASP A 56 4.16 3.98 -4.29
N MET A 57 3.29 3.47 -3.40
CA MET A 57 2.37 2.39 -3.73
C MET A 57 1.34 2.78 -4.79
N GLY A 58 0.96 4.07 -4.87
CA GLY A 58 0.03 4.55 -5.89
C GLY A 58 0.53 4.27 -7.31
N TRP A 59 1.83 4.46 -7.55
CA TRP A 59 2.45 4.13 -8.84
C TRP A 59 2.55 2.63 -9.06
N GLY A 60 2.96 1.88 -8.03
CA GLY A 60 3.04 0.41 -8.09
C GLY A 60 1.71 -0.22 -8.49
N ALA A 61 0.61 0.18 -7.85
CA ALA A 61 -0.73 -0.32 -8.16
C ALA A 61 -1.18 0.04 -9.58
N VAL A 62 -0.85 1.24 -10.07
CA VAL A 62 -1.14 1.65 -11.45
C VAL A 62 -0.33 0.80 -12.44
N THR A 63 0.96 0.58 -12.18
CA THR A 63 1.82 -0.26 -13.01
C THR A 63 1.34 -1.71 -13.03
N GLU A 64 0.95 -2.27 -11.88
CA GLU A 64 0.42 -3.62 -11.77
C GLU A 64 -0.89 -3.80 -12.52
N HIS A 65 -1.85 -2.88 -12.34
CA HIS A 65 -3.12 -2.95 -13.07
C HIS A 65 -2.93 -2.78 -14.58
N THR A 66 -2.10 -1.82 -15.01
CA THR A 66 -1.84 -1.63 -16.44
C THR A 66 -1.15 -2.84 -17.07
N LEU A 67 -0.23 -3.49 -16.35
CA LEU A 67 0.37 -4.75 -16.80
C LEU A 67 -0.65 -5.87 -16.86
N ALA A 68 -1.52 -5.99 -15.86
CA ALA A 68 -2.59 -6.99 -15.84
C ALA A 68 -3.53 -6.83 -17.04
N ASP A 69 -3.92 -5.60 -17.39
CA ASP A 69 -4.75 -5.30 -18.55
C ASP A 69 -4.05 -5.69 -19.86
N MET A 70 -2.75 -5.37 -20.00
CA MET A 70 -1.96 -5.77 -21.17
C MET A 70 -1.86 -7.29 -21.31
N LEU A 71 -1.56 -7.99 -20.21
CA LEU A 71 -1.49 -9.45 -20.18
C LEU A 71 -2.83 -10.08 -20.55
N TYR A 72 -3.93 -9.60 -19.97
CA TYR A 72 -5.28 -10.06 -20.29
C TYR A 72 -5.60 -9.92 -21.79
N HIS A 73 -5.21 -8.79 -22.40
CA HIS A 73 -5.42 -8.57 -23.83
C HIS A 73 -4.59 -9.55 -24.68
N VAL A 74 -3.31 -9.73 -24.35
CA VAL A 74 -2.41 -10.66 -25.03
C VAL A 74 -2.90 -12.11 -24.91
N GLU A 75 -3.40 -12.51 -23.75
CA GLU A 75 -3.96 -13.85 -23.53
C GLU A 75 -5.21 -14.11 -24.35
N THR A 76 -5.98 -13.06 -24.64
CA THR A 76 -7.17 -13.18 -25.49
C THR A 76 -6.79 -13.34 -26.97
N ASP A 77 -5.71 -12.68 -27.40
CA ASP A 77 -5.28 -12.63 -28.81
C ASP A 77 -4.23 -13.69 -29.21
N VAL A 78 -3.44 -14.21 -28.26
CA VAL A 78 -2.30 -15.11 -28.53
C VAL A 78 -2.25 -16.26 -27.51
N ASP A 79 -2.20 -17.50 -28.00
CA ASP A 79 -2.07 -18.69 -27.15
C ASP A 79 -0.64 -18.83 -26.60
N GLY A 80 -0.46 -18.58 -25.30
CA GLY A 80 0.75 -18.92 -24.55
C GLY A 80 1.34 -17.79 -23.68
N ARG A 81 1.50 -18.07 -22.38
CA ARG A 81 2.21 -17.21 -21.41
C ARG A 81 3.66 -17.68 -21.23
N ARG A 82 4.61 -16.74 -21.10
CA ARG A 82 5.97 -16.99 -20.60
C ARG A 82 6.29 -16.01 -19.47
N SER A 83 6.16 -16.47 -18.24
CA SER A 83 6.58 -15.71 -17.05
C SER A 83 8.09 -15.85 -16.86
N PRO A 84 8.80 -14.81 -16.37
CA PRO A 84 10.18 -14.96 -15.93
C PRO A 84 10.31 -15.99 -14.80
N PRO A 85 11.51 -16.55 -14.56
CA PRO A 85 11.74 -17.47 -13.45
C PRO A 85 11.37 -16.82 -12.12
N TRP A 86 10.65 -17.56 -11.27
CA TRP A 86 10.32 -17.14 -9.92
C TRP A 86 11.61 -17.07 -9.08
N GLU A 87 11.97 -15.89 -8.57
CA GLU A 87 12.99 -15.79 -7.52
C GLU A 87 12.34 -16.05 -6.16
N GLY A 88 12.89 -17.04 -5.43
CA GLY A 88 12.47 -17.44 -4.08
C GLY A 88 13.36 -16.87 -3.00
#